data_AF-A0A519QIV5-F1
#
_entry.id   AF-A0A519QIV5-F1
#
_cell.length_a   1.000
_cell.length_b   1.000
_cell.length_c   1.000
_cell.angle_alpha   90.00
_cell.angle_beta   90.00
_cell.angle_gamma   90.00
#
_symmetry.space_group_name_H-M   'P 1'
#
loop_
_entity.id
_entity.type
_entity.pdbx_description
1 polymer ?
#
loop_
_entity_poly.entity_id
_entity_poly.type
_entity_poly.pdbx_seq_one_letter_code
_entity_poly.pdbx_strand_id
1 'polypeptide(L)'
;MLTLVLSAAVALHISAVPVGSAAVLGGAVPAQVTVHYDDLNLDNPAGLNVLRLRIRAAARRVCGEPTRLLAVEARRRACVAQAVENAETGLVVAGSTVQTDG
;
A
#
# COMPACT_ATOMS: atom_id res chain seq x y z
N MET A 1 2.24 -22.95 55.92
CA MET A 1 1.53 -21.78 56.48
C MET A 1 1.15 -20.88 55.31
N LEU A 2 0.22 -21.25 54.42
CA LEU A 2 -1.24 -21.03 54.45
C LEU A 2 -1.70 -19.71 55.10
N THR A 3 -1.91 -18.68 54.29
CA THR A 3 -2.92 -17.65 54.54
C THR A 3 -3.74 -17.44 53.28
N LEU A 4 -4.96 -17.98 53.34
CA LEU A 4 -6.09 -17.74 52.45
C LEU A 4 -6.71 -16.40 52.88
N VAL A 5 -6.87 -15.45 51.97
CA VAL A 5 -7.80 -14.32 52.17
C VAL A 5 -8.75 -14.26 50.99
N LEU A 6 -9.94 -14.77 51.25
CA LEU A 6 -11.19 -14.64 50.53
C LEU A 6 -11.68 -13.17 50.62
N SER A 7 -12.29 -12.64 49.55
CA SER A 7 -13.30 -11.53 49.48
C SER A 7 -12.98 -10.62 48.28
N ALA A 8 -13.89 -10.22 47.39
CA ALA A 8 -15.32 -10.43 47.24
C ALA A 8 -15.64 -10.25 45.74
N ALA A 9 -16.61 -11.00 45.24
CA ALA A 9 -17.13 -10.87 43.89
C ALA A 9 -17.87 -9.54 43.72
N VAL A 10 -17.47 -8.74 42.73
CA VAL A 10 -18.37 -7.80 42.05
C VAL A 10 -18.16 -7.98 40.55
N ALA A 11 -18.96 -8.88 39.98
CA ALA A 11 -19.11 -9.01 38.54
C ALA A 11 -19.99 -7.84 38.05
N LEU A 12 -19.36 -6.75 37.59
CA LEU A 12 -20.06 -5.72 36.84
C LEU A 12 -19.84 -5.95 35.35
N HIS A 13 -20.73 -6.75 34.76
CA HIS A 13 -20.78 -6.96 33.31
C HIS A 13 -21.42 -5.74 32.64
N ILE A 14 -20.59 -4.77 32.25
CA ILE A 14 -21.01 -3.75 31.29
C ILE A 14 -20.82 -4.37 29.89
N SER A 15 -21.84 -5.05 29.38
CA SER A 15 -21.92 -5.38 27.97
C SER A 15 -22.23 -4.11 27.18
N ALA A 16 -21.19 -3.35 26.86
CA ALA A 16 -21.26 -2.29 25.88
C ALA A 16 -21.51 -2.95 24.51
N VAL A 17 -22.72 -2.77 23.97
CA VAL A 17 -23.00 -3.10 22.56
C VAL A 17 -22.28 -2.04 21.72
N PRO A 18 -21.24 -2.38 20.94
CA PRO A 18 -20.77 -1.45 19.93
C PRO A 18 -21.89 -1.37 18.88
N VAL A 19 -22.61 -0.24 18.86
CA VAL A 19 -23.39 0.14 17.69
C VAL A 19 -22.37 0.38 16.59
N GLY A 20 -22.13 -0.65 15.78
CA GLY A 20 -21.29 -0.58 14.60
C GLY A 20 -21.95 0.37 13.61
N SER A 21 -21.52 1.63 13.60
CA SER A 21 -21.70 2.51 12.45
C SER A 21 -20.83 1.95 11.32
N ALA A 22 -21.37 0.97 10.59
CA ALA A 22 -20.88 0.62 9.26
C ALA A 22 -21.21 1.80 8.34
N ALA A 23 -20.45 2.89 8.49
CA ALA A 23 -20.27 3.82 7.41
C ALA A 23 -19.56 3.02 6.31
N VAL A 24 -20.33 2.47 5.38
CA VAL A 24 -19.84 2.22 4.04
C VAL A 24 -19.56 3.60 3.47
N LEU A 25 -18.43 4.18 3.88
CA LEU A 25 -17.73 5.13 3.06
C LEU A 25 -17.59 4.39 1.74
N GLY A 26 -18.21 4.92 0.68
CA GLY A 26 -17.93 4.51 -0.67
C GLY A 26 -16.45 4.75 -0.90
N GLY A 27 -15.62 3.80 -0.47
CA GLY A 27 -14.19 3.85 -0.57
C GLY A 27 -13.93 3.80 -2.05
N ALA A 28 -13.55 4.94 -2.63
CA ALA A 28 -12.99 4.96 -3.95
C ALA A 28 -11.85 3.95 -3.93
N VAL A 29 -12.05 2.82 -4.60
CA VAL A 29 -11.01 1.80 -4.73
C VAL A 29 -9.81 2.53 -5.34
N PRO A 30 -8.65 2.54 -4.67
CA PRO A 30 -7.50 3.25 -5.18
C PRO A 30 -7.21 2.74 -6.59
N ALA A 31 -7.06 3.66 -7.55
CA ALA A 31 -6.75 3.28 -8.91
C ALA A 31 -5.41 2.52 -8.90
N GLN A 32 -5.43 1.29 -9.40
CA GLN A 32 -4.29 0.40 -9.42
C GLN A 32 -4.02 -0.08 -10.84
N VAL A 33 -2.74 -0.18 -11.19
CA VAL A 33 -2.29 -0.64 -12.50
C VAL A 33 -1.16 -1.63 -12.28
N THR A 34 -1.35 -2.87 -12.76
CA THR A 34 -0.31 -3.89 -12.77
C THR A 34 0.71 -3.59 -13.86
N VAL A 35 2.00 -3.68 -13.52
CA VAL A 35 3.11 -3.58 -14.48
C VAL A 35 3.73 -4.97 -14.61
N HIS A 36 3.57 -5.59 -15.78
CA HIS A 36 4.26 -6.84 -16.10
C HIS A 36 5.70 -6.55 -16.51
N TYR A 37 6.62 -7.36 -16.00
CA TYR A 37 8.06 -7.25 -16.23
C TYR A 37 8.75 -8.60 -16.40
N ASP A 38 7.99 -9.68 -16.51
CA ASP A 38 8.50 -11.04 -16.68
C ASP A 38 9.26 -11.22 -18.01
N ASP A 39 9.07 -10.30 -18.95
CA ASP A 39 9.78 -10.22 -20.24
C ASP A 39 11.12 -9.48 -20.15
N LEU A 40 11.46 -8.89 -18.99
CA LEU A 40 12.66 -8.10 -18.80
C LEU A 40 13.71 -8.86 -17.99
N ASN A 41 14.96 -8.84 -18.46
CA ASN A 41 16.09 -9.27 -17.64
C ASN A 41 16.50 -8.11 -16.71
N LEU A 42 16.15 -8.23 -15.42
CA LEU A 42 16.42 -7.21 -14.40
C LEU A 42 17.84 -7.29 -13.80
N ASP A 43 18.63 -8.31 -14.16
CA ASP A 43 20.03 -8.45 -13.73
C ASP A 43 20.98 -7.51 -14.49
N ASN A 44 20.47 -6.81 -15.50
CA ASN A 44 21.23 -5.84 -16.27
C ASN A 44 20.57 -4.45 -16.26
N PRO A 45 21.37 -3.38 -16.43
CA PRO A 45 20.86 -2.01 -16.35
C PRO A 45 19.86 -1.66 -17.46
N ALA A 46 19.90 -2.32 -18.62
CA ALA A 46 18.98 -2.04 -19.71
C ALA A 46 17.55 -2.50 -19.35
N GLY A 47 17.38 -3.72 -18.82
CA GLY A 47 16.07 -4.21 -18.38
C GLY A 47 15.50 -3.42 -17.22
N LEU A 48 16.33 -3.04 -16.23
CA LEU A 48 15.93 -2.14 -15.14
C LEU A 48 15.45 -0.78 -15.65
N ASN A 49 16.11 -0.21 -16.66
CA ASN A 49 15.69 1.06 -17.24
C ASN A 49 14.34 0.93 -17.96
N VAL A 50 14.10 -0.16 -18.70
CA VAL A 50 12.79 -0.43 -19.31
C VAL A 50 11.71 -0.55 -18.25
N LEU A 51 11.97 -1.26 -17.15
CA LEU A 51 11.02 -1.39 -16.04
C LEU A 51 10.69 -0.02 -15.42
N ARG A 52 11.69 0.81 -15.13
CA ARG A 52 11.48 2.17 -14.59
C ARG A 52 10.63 3.04 -15.52
N LEU A 53 10.82 2.93 -16.83
CA LEU A 53 9.99 3.63 -17.81
C LEU A 53 8.53 3.16 -17.76
N ARG A 54 8.31 1.83 -17.66
CA ARG A 54 6.96 1.24 -17.54
C ARG A 54 6.28 1.67 -16.25
N ILE A 55 6.98 1.64 -15.11
CA ILE A 55 6.47 2.10 -13.81
C ILE A 55 6.05 3.57 -13.92
N ARG A 56 6.90 4.43 -14.47
CA ARG A 56 6.57 5.85 -14.65
C ARG A 56 5.35 6.06 -15.55
N ALA A 57 5.19 5.24 -16.59
CA ALA A 57 4.01 5.27 -17.44
C ALA A 57 2.74 4.82 -16.69
N ALA A 58 2.82 3.77 -15.88
CA ALA A 58 1.72 3.30 -15.05
C ALA A 58 1.33 4.32 -13.98
N ALA A 59 2.31 4.92 -13.29
CA ALA A 59 2.09 5.99 -12.32
C ALA A 59 1.32 7.17 -12.93
N ARG A 60 1.66 7.58 -14.17
CA ARG A 60 0.90 8.61 -14.88
C ARG A 60 -0.56 8.22 -15.13
N ARG A 61 -0.84 6.95 -15.45
CA ARG A 61 -2.22 6.46 -15.63
C ARG A 61 -3.02 6.49 -14.32
N VAL A 62 -2.40 6.09 -13.21
CA VAL A 62 -3.02 6.13 -11.88
C VAL A 62 -3.31 7.56 -11.44
N CYS A 63 -2.38 8.49 -11.67
CA CYS A 63 -2.49 9.88 -11.24
C CYS A 63 -3.26 10.80 -12.19
N GLY A 64 -3.73 10.28 -13.33
CA GLY A 64 -4.53 11.00 -14.32
C GLY A 64 -3.72 11.90 -15.27
N GLU A 65 -4.45 12.66 -16.08
CA GLU A 65 -3.91 13.49 -17.15
C GLU A 65 -3.35 14.83 -16.65
N PRO A 66 -2.31 15.39 -17.32
CA PRO A 66 -1.78 16.70 -16.97
C PRO A 66 -2.81 17.80 -17.21
N THR A 67 -2.68 18.90 -16.46
CA THR A 67 -3.61 20.03 -16.55
C THR A 67 -2.87 21.37 -16.47
N ARG A 68 -3.51 22.43 -16.95
CA ARG A 68 -2.98 23.81 -16.89
C ARG A 68 -3.14 24.45 -15.51
N LEU A 69 -3.95 23.86 -14.63
CA LEU A 69 -4.14 24.35 -13.26
C LEU A 69 -2.93 23.98 -12.40
N LEU A 70 -2.10 24.96 -12.05
CA LEU A 70 -0.84 24.76 -11.33
C LEU A 70 -1.00 23.95 -10.04
N ALA A 71 -2.02 24.23 -9.25
CA ALA A 71 -2.27 23.50 -7.99
C ALA A 71 -2.63 22.02 -8.22
N VAL A 72 -3.37 21.71 -9.29
CA VAL A 72 -3.73 20.33 -9.64
C VAL A 72 -2.52 19.60 -10.22
N GLU A 73 -1.75 20.26 -11.08
CA GLU A 73 -0.53 19.70 -11.66
C GLU A 73 0.55 19.43 -10.59
N ALA A 74 0.69 20.30 -9.59
CA ALA A 74 1.59 20.07 -8.46
C ALA A 74 1.20 18.80 -7.68
N ARG A 75 -0.09 18.62 -7.38
CA ARG A 75 -0.60 17.40 -6.74
C ARG A 75 -0.39 16.15 -7.60
N ARG A 76 -0.62 16.25 -8.91
CA ARG A 76 -0.39 15.16 -9.85
C ARG A 76 1.08 14.73 -9.89
N ARG A 77 2.01 15.70 -9.93
CA ARG A 77 3.45 15.40 -9.89
C ARG A 77 3.86 14.69 -8.60
N ALA A 78 3.35 15.14 -7.46
CA ALA A 78 3.58 14.48 -6.18
C ALA A 78 3.03 13.04 -6.19
N CYS A 79 1.82 12.84 -6.72
CA CYS A 79 1.25 11.50 -6.91
C CYS A 79 2.15 10.60 -7.77
N VAL A 80 2.62 11.09 -8.92
CA VAL A 80 3.48 10.30 -9.82
C VAL A 80 4.80 9.95 -9.14
N ALA A 81 5.42 10.89 -8.43
CA ALA A 81 6.65 10.65 -7.69
C ALA A 81 6.45 9.57 -6.61
N GLN A 82 5.41 9.71 -5.79
CA GLN A 82 5.08 8.73 -4.75
C GLN A 82 4.77 7.35 -5.32
N ALA A 83 4.01 7.28 -6.42
CA ALA A 83 3.65 6.01 -7.05
C ALA A 83 4.88 5.29 -7.64
N VAL A 84 5.85 6.04 -8.19
CA VAL A 84 7.13 5.48 -8.66
C VAL A 84 7.94 4.95 -7.48
N GLU A 85 8.10 5.75 -6.43
CA GLU A 85 8.86 5.36 -5.23
C GLU A 85 8.28 4.09 -4.59
N ASN A 86 6.96 4.05 -4.39
CA ASN A 86 6.28 2.87 -3.82
C ASN A 86 6.51 1.61 -4.67
N ALA A 87 6.45 1.74 -6.00
CA ALA A 87 6.70 0.62 -6.90
C ALA A 87 8.15 0.14 -6.83
N GLU A 88 9.12 1.06 -6.77
CA GLU A 88 10.54 0.72 -6.65
C GLU A 88 10.87 0.08 -5.30
N THR A 89 10.28 0.56 -4.19
CA THR A 89 10.39 -0.11 -2.89
C THR A 89 9.80 -1.51 -2.93
N GLY A 90 8.66 -1.70 -3.59
CA GLY A 90 8.05 -3.01 -3.79
C GLY A 90 8.95 -3.98 -4.55
N LEU A 91 9.72 -3.50 -5.55
CA LEU A 91 10.71 -4.32 -6.26
C LEU A 91 11.85 -4.78 -5.34
N VAL A 92 12.32 -3.92 -4.43
CA VAL A 92 13.36 -4.30 -3.44
C VAL A 92 12.85 -5.39 -2.50
N VAL A 93 11.58 -5.30 -2.08
CA VAL A 93 10.93 -6.31 -1.24
C VAL A 93 10.77 -7.62 -2.02
N ALA A 94 10.27 -7.57 -3.26
CA ALA A 94 10.11 -8.75 -4.12
C ALA A 94 11.45 -9.44 -4.39
N GLY A 95 12.51 -8.67 -4.69
CA GLY A 95 13.86 -9.20 -4.89
C GLY A 95 14.45 -9.86 -3.64
N SER A 96 13.99 -9.47 -2.44
CA SER A 96 14.41 -10.06 -1.17
C SER A 96 13.63 -11.34 -0.81
N THR A 97 12.43 -11.55 -1.39
CA THR A 97 11.55 -12.70 -1.12
C THR A 97 11.62 -13.82 -2.16
N VAL A 98 12.43 -13.69 -3.23
CA VAL A 98 12.60 -14.74 -4.26
C VAL A 98 13.56 -15.87 -3.83
N GLN A 99 14.16 -15.78 -2.63
CA GLN A 99 14.97 -16.88 -2.10
C GLN A 99 14.10 -17.89 -1.35
N THR A 100 14.15 -19.14 -1.82
CA THR A 100 13.71 -20.42 -1.21
C THR A 100 12.24 -20.80 -1.27
N ASP A 101 11.90 -21.72 -2.19
CA ASP A 101 11.39 -23.04 -1.83
C ASP A 101 11.91 -24.05 -2.87
N GLY A 102 12.51 -25.15 -2.36
CA GLY A 102 13.16 -26.21 -3.13
C GLY A 102 12.26 -27.41 -3.39
#